data_AF-A0A1Q3Q1F8-F1
#
_entry.id   AF-A0A1Q3Q1F8-F1
#
_cell.length_a   1.000
_cell.length_b   1.000
_cell.length_c   1.000
_cell.angle_alpha   90.00
_cell.angle_beta   90.00
_cell.angle_gamma   90.00
#
_symmetry.space_group_name_H-M   'P 1'
#
loop_
_entity.id
_entity.type
_entity.pdbx_description
1 polymer ?
#
loop_
_entity_poly.entity_id
_entity_poly.type
_entity_poly.pdbx_seq_one_letter_code
_entity_poly.pdbx_strand_id
1 'polypeptide(L)'
;MLNKILNERSSIYRYDKFVTGFILGLIAPWLGVLLFYVAKFSYMPFVEYINYVFDPRVFAPLMSLGIVMNLMVFFIFIWRNYYISARAVIFASILYIIPIVVAKFFL
;
A
#
# COMPACT_ATOMS: atom_id res chain seq x y z
N MET A 1 18.03 3.92 16.63
CA MET A 1 18.64 2.56 16.60
C MET A 1 19.19 2.16 17.98
N LEU A 2 20.02 2.98 18.64
CA LEU A 2 20.53 2.70 20.00
C LEU A 2 19.43 2.44 21.05
N ASN A 3 18.39 3.27 21.11
CA ASN A 3 17.27 3.09 22.07
C ASN A 3 16.49 1.78 21.88
N LYS A 4 16.53 1.16 20.69
CA LYS A 4 15.90 -0.14 20.44
C LYS A 4 16.76 -1.28 20.99
N ILE A 5 18.09 -1.14 20.90
CA ILE A 5 19.08 -2.12 21.41
C ILE A 5 19.14 -2.05 22.94
N LEU A 6 19.12 -0.85 23.52
CA LEU A 6 19.21 -0.65 24.97
C LEU A 6 17.89 -0.94 25.72
N ASN A 7 16.76 -0.95 25.00
CA ASN A 7 15.43 -1.15 25.59
C ASN A 7 14.65 -2.22 24.82
N GLU A 8 15.16 -3.46 24.88
CA GLU A 8 14.55 -4.64 24.22
C GLU A 8 13.11 -4.91 24.68
N ARG A 9 12.67 -4.35 25.82
CA ARG A 9 11.33 -4.60 26.39
C ARG A 9 10.30 -3.50 26.15
N SER A 10 10.60 -2.46 25.35
CA SER A 10 9.63 -1.39 25.13
C SER A 10 8.45 -1.88 24.28
N SER A 11 7.22 -1.75 24.80
CA SER A 11 5.97 -2.24 24.20
C SER A 11 5.69 -1.69 22.79
N ILE A 12 6.30 -0.55 22.47
CA ILE A 12 6.10 0.20 21.22
C ILE A 12 6.52 -0.65 20.01
N TYR A 13 7.63 -1.40 20.09
CA TYR A 13 8.13 -2.21 18.97
C TYR A 13 7.41 -3.54 18.76
N ARG A 14 6.42 -3.88 19.59
CA ARG A 14 5.67 -5.15 19.49
C ARG A 14 5.01 -5.32 18.12
N TYR A 15 4.71 -4.21 17.44
CA TYR A 15 4.05 -4.18 16.13
C TYR A 15 5.02 -4.12 14.94
N ASP A 16 6.33 -3.99 15.18
CA ASP A 16 7.38 -4.05 14.14
C ASP A 16 7.59 -5.49 13.65
N LYS A 17 6.57 -6.02 12.98
CA LYS A 17 6.54 -7.38 12.44
C LYS A 17 6.32 -7.31 10.94
N PHE A 18 6.93 -8.25 10.23
CA PHE A 18 6.80 -8.36 8.78
C PHE A 18 5.32 -8.42 8.36
N VAL A 19 4.52 -9.25 9.02
CA VAL A 19 3.09 -9.41 8.73
C VAL A 19 2.33 -8.10 8.83
N THR A 20 2.61 -7.28 9.86
CA THR A 20 1.97 -5.96 10.03
C THR A 20 2.23 -5.06 8.82
N GLY A 21 3.49 -4.96 8.41
CA GLY A 21 3.86 -4.13 7.26
C GLY A 21 3.36 -4.69 5.93
N PHE A 22 3.35 -6.02 5.79
CA PHE A 22 2.87 -6.68 4.58
C PHE A 22 1.37 -6.45 4.37
N ILE A 23 0.54 -6.67 5.41
CA ILE A 23 -0.90 -6.45 5.33
C ILE A 23 -1.21 -4.98 5.02
N LEU A 24 -0.53 -4.04 5.69
CA LEU A 24 -0.75 -2.62 5.44
C LEU A 24 -0.27 -2.19 4.04
N GLY A 25 0.83 -2.76 3.54
CA GLY A 25 1.30 -2.54 2.16
C GLY A 25 0.40 -3.17 1.09
N LEU A 26 -0.40 -4.18 1.44
CA LEU A 26 -1.46 -4.70 0.57
C LEU A 26 -2.73 -3.84 0.60
N ILE A 27 -3.10 -3.28 1.75
CA ILE A 27 -4.35 -2.51 1.89
C ILE A 27 -4.19 -1.08 1.37
N ALA A 28 -3.04 -0.46 1.59
CA ALA A 28 -2.85 0.97 1.29
C ALA A 28 -3.05 1.36 -0.19
N PRO A 29 -2.71 0.55 -1.21
CA PRO A 29 -3.01 0.88 -2.60
C PRO A 29 -4.51 0.97 -2.87
N TRP A 30 -5.29 0.06 -2.29
CA TRP A 30 -6.75 0.08 -2.38
C TRP A 30 -7.37 1.28 -1.66
N LEU A 31 -6.77 1.72 -0.54
CA LEU A 31 -7.15 2.98 0.09
C LEU A 31 -6.85 4.18 -0.82
N GLY A 32 -5.75 4.15 -1.57
CA GLY A 32 -5.45 5.17 -2.60
C GLY A 32 -6.51 5.21 -3.71
N VAL A 33 -6.94 4.04 -4.20
CA VAL A 33 -8.03 3.89 -5.18
C VAL A 33 -9.35 4.45 -4.65
N LEU A 34 -9.67 4.18 -3.38
CA LEU A 34 -10.89 4.69 -2.72
C LEU A 34 -10.81 6.20 -2.50
N LEU A 35 -9.65 6.71 -2.08
CA LEU A 35 -9.44 8.15 -1.92
C LEU A 35 -9.63 8.88 -3.26
N PHE A 36 -9.16 8.28 -4.36
CA PHE A 36 -9.35 8.82 -5.70
C PHE A 36 -10.83 8.83 -6.13
N TYR A 37 -11.60 7.80 -5.77
CA TYR A 37 -13.04 7.78 -5.97
C TYR A 37 -13.72 8.97 -5.27
N VAL A 38 -13.48 9.14 -3.97
CA VAL A 38 -14.11 10.23 -3.20
C VAL A 38 -13.70 11.60 -3.73
N ALA A 39 -12.46 11.76 -4.16
CA ALA A 39 -11.93 13.04 -4.64
C ALA A 39 -12.39 13.42 -6.05
N LYS A 40 -12.60 12.45 -6.95
CA LYS A 40 -12.82 12.73 -8.39
C LYS A 40 -14.04 12.05 -9.01
N PHE A 41 -14.53 10.94 -8.46
CA PHE A 41 -15.60 10.12 -9.05
C PHE A 41 -16.81 9.96 -8.12
N SER A 42 -16.95 10.82 -7.10
CA SER A 42 -18.05 10.78 -6.14
C SER A 42 -19.43 11.02 -6.76
N TYR A 43 -19.49 11.51 -8.00
CA TYR A 43 -20.72 11.65 -8.78
C TYR A 43 -21.21 10.33 -9.39
N MET A 44 -20.35 9.31 -9.49
CA MET A 44 -20.65 8.00 -10.06
C MET A 44 -21.01 7.01 -8.93
N PRO A 45 -21.99 6.11 -9.11
CA PRO A 45 -22.25 5.05 -8.14
C PRO A 45 -21.02 4.17 -7.91
N PHE A 46 -20.77 3.77 -6.66
CA PHE A 46 -19.57 3.01 -6.29
C PHE A 46 -19.42 1.71 -7.08
N VAL A 47 -20.52 1.00 -7.34
CA VAL A 47 -20.51 -0.25 -8.12
C VAL A 47 -20.04 0.00 -9.55
N GLU A 48 -20.47 1.09 -10.18
CA GLU A 48 -20.03 1.45 -11.53
C GLU A 48 -18.56 1.86 -11.55
N TYR A 49 -18.11 2.59 -10.52
CA TYR A 49 -16.68 2.91 -10.37
C TYR A 49 -15.83 1.65 -10.25
N ILE A 50 -16.24 0.67 -9.44
CA ILE A 50 -15.50 -0.59 -9.32
C ILE A 50 -15.41 -1.32 -10.66
N ASN A 51 -16.50 -1.40 -11.42
CA ASN A 51 -16.47 -1.97 -12.77
C ASN A 51 -15.53 -1.19 -13.70
N TYR A 52 -15.49 0.14 -13.58
CA TYR A 52 -14.57 0.99 -14.32
C TYR A 52 -13.10 0.78 -13.93
N VAL A 53 -12.80 0.60 -12.65
CA VAL A 53 -11.45 0.30 -12.14
C VAL A 53 -10.92 -1.03 -12.67
N PHE A 54 -11.79 -2.01 -12.88
CA PHE A 54 -11.41 -3.32 -13.43
C PHE A 54 -11.24 -3.33 -14.96
N ASP A 55 -11.52 -2.23 -15.68
CA ASP A 55 -11.08 -2.10 -17.08
C ASP A 55 -9.54 -2.10 -17.12
N PRO A 56 -8.87 -2.99 -17.87
CA PRO A 56 -7.41 -3.09 -17.93
C PRO A 56 -6.70 -1.76 -18.23
N ARG A 57 -7.33 -0.90 -19.05
CA ARG A 57 -6.78 0.42 -19.43
C ARG A 57 -6.75 1.40 -18.26
N VAL A 58 -7.63 1.21 -17.28
CA VAL A 58 -7.76 2.05 -16.07
C VAL A 58 -7.03 1.42 -14.89
N PHE A 59 -7.10 0.09 -14.77
CA PHE A 59 -6.54 -0.65 -13.65
C PHE A 59 -5.06 -0.37 -13.44
N ALA A 60 -4.25 -0.51 -14.49
CA ALA A 60 -2.80 -0.33 -14.39
C ALA A 60 -2.37 1.07 -13.92
N PRO A 61 -2.82 2.20 -14.52
CA PRO A 61 -2.46 3.52 -14.04
C PRO A 61 -3.04 3.84 -12.65
N LEU A 62 -4.26 3.39 -12.36
CA LEU A 62 -4.90 3.66 -11.08
C LEU A 62 -4.24 2.88 -9.92
N MET A 63 -3.91 1.61 -10.13
CA MET A 63 -3.16 0.82 -9.15
C MET A 63 -1.74 1.36 -8.97
N SER A 64 -1.10 1.87 -10.02
CA SER A 64 0.21 2.53 -9.90
C SER A 64 0.14 3.76 -9.00
N LEU A 65 -0.93 4.56 -9.12
CA LEU A 65 -1.21 5.67 -8.19
C LEU A 65 -1.45 5.15 -6.75
N GLY A 66 -2.18 4.05 -6.61
CA GLY A 66 -2.35 3.37 -5.32
C GLY A 66 -1.02 2.96 -4.68
N ILE A 67 -0.08 2.41 -5.44
CA ILE A 67 1.25 2.03 -4.92
C ILE A 67 2.01 3.25 -4.37
N VAL A 68 1.81 4.45 -4.93
CA VAL A 68 2.39 5.68 -4.35
C VAL A 68 1.94 5.86 -2.90
N MET A 69 0.72 5.43 -2.55
CA MET A 69 0.22 5.45 -1.17
C MET A 69 1.02 4.54 -0.22
N ASN A 70 1.64 3.47 -0.72
CA ASN A 70 2.55 2.64 0.09
C ASN A 70 3.79 3.41 0.55
N LEU A 71 4.25 4.41 -0.20
CA LEU A 71 5.38 5.23 0.24
C LEU A 71 5.01 6.03 1.50
N MET A 72 3.76 6.50 1.62
CA MET A 72 3.31 7.17 2.84
C MET A 72 3.39 6.23 4.06
N VAL A 73 2.90 5.00 3.92
CA VAL A 73 2.97 3.98 4.99
C VAL A 73 4.42 3.65 5.33
N PHE A 74 5.27 3.50 4.30
CA PHE A 74 6.70 3.26 4.47
C PHE A 74 7.38 4.36 5.30
N PHE A 75 7.18 5.64 4.96
CA PHE A 75 7.78 6.74 5.71
C PHE A 75 7.27 6.82 7.15
N ILE A 76 5.98 6.57 7.39
CA ILE A 76 5.41 6.49 8.76
C ILE A 76 6.14 5.42 9.58
N PHE A 77 6.41 4.24 9.01
CA PHE A 77 7.15 3.19 9.71
C PHE A 77 8.62 3.53 9.94
N ILE A 78 9.28 4.21 9.01
CA ILE A 78 10.66 4.68 9.22
C ILE A 78 10.71 5.68 10.38
N TRP A 79 9.80 6.66 10.44
CA TRP A 79 9.73 7.60 11.56
C TRP A 79 9.47 6.91 12.90
N ARG A 80 8.69 5.83 12.90
CA ARG A 80 8.43 5.01 14.10
C ARG A 80 9.55 4.03 14.44
N ASN A 81 10.65 4.01 13.68
CA ASN A 81 11.72 3.01 13.79
C ASN A 81 11.25 1.55 13.59
N TYR A 82 10.17 1.33 12.82
CA TYR A 82 9.63 0.01 12.48
C TYR A 82 10.22 -0.53 11.17
N TYR A 83 11.50 -0.85 11.20
CA TYR A 83 12.27 -1.23 10.01
C TYR A 83 11.86 -2.60 9.43
N ILE A 84 11.33 -3.52 10.23
CA ILE A 84 10.85 -4.82 9.73
C ILE A 84 9.54 -4.62 8.97
N SER A 85 8.60 -3.88 9.55
CA SER A 85 7.35 -3.52 8.88
C SER A 85 7.60 -2.69 7.61
N ALA A 86 8.52 -1.73 7.65
CA ALA A 86 8.87 -0.91 6.48
C ALA A 86 9.38 -1.75 5.31
N ARG A 87 10.25 -2.74 5.56
CA ARG A 87 10.71 -3.68 4.52
C ARG A 87 9.57 -4.50 3.93
N ALA A 88 8.62 -4.91 4.76
CA ALA A 88 7.45 -5.66 4.29
C ALA A 88 6.52 -4.83 3.38
N VAL A 89 6.40 -3.51 3.61
CA VAL A 89 5.65 -2.60 2.72
C VAL A 89 6.30 -2.49 1.35
N ILE A 90 7.64 -2.38 1.31
CA ILE A 90 8.39 -2.39 0.03
C ILE A 90 8.15 -3.73 -0.70
N PHE A 91 8.24 -4.84 0.02
CA PHE A 91 8.00 -6.17 -0.56
C PHE A 91 6.58 -6.28 -1.15
N ALA A 92 5.55 -5.82 -0.43
CA ALA A 92 4.18 -5.77 -0.96
C ALA A 92 4.06 -4.88 -2.21
N SER A 93 4.79 -3.76 -2.25
CA SER A 93 4.81 -2.86 -3.42
C SER A 93 5.40 -3.54 -4.65
N ILE A 94 6.48 -4.31 -4.47
CA ILE A 94 7.08 -5.11 -5.56
C ILE A 94 6.09 -6.19 -6.02
N LEU A 95 5.35 -6.81 -5.10
CA LEU A 95 4.37 -7.84 -5.44
C LEU A 95 3.25 -7.30 -6.35
N TYR A 96 2.84 -6.03 -6.17
CA TYR A 96 1.85 -5.39 -7.04
C TYR A 96 2.32 -5.13 -8.46
N ILE A 97 3.64 -5.10 -8.72
CA ILE A 97 4.16 -4.90 -10.07
C ILE A 97 3.69 -6.05 -10.99
N ILE A 98 3.62 -7.28 -10.48
CA ILE A 98 3.21 -8.46 -11.26
C ILE A 98 1.81 -8.29 -11.88
N PRO A 99 0.72 -8.11 -11.11
CA PRO A 99 -0.62 -7.96 -11.69
C PRO A 99 -0.75 -6.70 -12.57
N ILE A 100 -0.02 -5.62 -12.27
CA ILE A 100 -0.05 -4.40 -13.10
C ILE A 100 0.59 -4.65 -14.47
N VAL A 101 1.74 -5.31 -14.50
CA VAL A 101 2.43 -5.66 -15.76
C VAL A 101 1.58 -6.65 -16.54
N VAL A 102 1.00 -7.66 -15.90
CA VAL A 102 0.09 -8.60 -16.55
C VAL A 102 -1.11 -7.86 -17.17
N ALA A 103 -1.78 -7.01 -16.40
CA ALA A 103 -2.93 -6.25 -16.86
C ALA A 103 -2.61 -5.24 -17.97
N LYS A 104 -1.40 -4.70 -18.03
CA LYS A 104 -1.02 -3.69 -19.02
C LYS A 104 -0.57 -4.28 -20.36
N PHE A 105 0.08 -5.45 -20.32
CA PHE A 105 0.73 -6.02 -21.51
C PHE A 105 0.03 -7.26 -22.07
N PHE A 106 -0.78 -7.97 -21.28
CA PHE A 106 -1.41 -9.22 -21.70
C PHE A 106 -2.95 -9.14 -21.77
N LEU A 107 -3.56 -8.08 -21.23
CA LEU A 107 -5.00 -7.79 -21.27
C LEU A 107 -5.24 -6.49 -22.03
#